data_AF-H2YTE8-F1
#
_entry.id   AF-H2YTE8-F1
#
_cell.length_a   1.000
_cell.length_b   1.000
_cell.length_c   1.000
_cell.angle_alpha   90.00
_cell.angle_beta   90.00
_cell.angle_gamma   90.00
#
_symmetry.space_group_name_H-M   'P 1'
#
loop_
_entity.id
_entity.type
_entity.pdbx_description
1 polymer ?
#
loop_
_entity_poly.entity_id
_entity_poly.type
_entity_poly.pdbx_seq_one_letter_code
_entity_poly.pdbx_strand_id
1 'polypeptide(L)' 'MHALGFWHEQSRPDRDNFVKILKENIIAGKEHNFNKRNSIDSLGSPYDLQSIMHYGGNAFSK' A
#
# COMPACT_ATOMS: atom_id res chain seq x y z
N MET A 1 -0.67 2.59 -12.66
CA MET A 1 -0.99 1.27 -13.27
C MET A 1 -2.11 0.59 -12.48
N HIS A 2 -3.38 0.97 -12.66
CA HIS A 2 -4.52 0.19 -12.11
C HIS A 2 -5.29 -0.54 -13.22
N ALA A 3 -5.28 0.01 -14.44
CA ALA A 3 -5.97 -0.54 -15.60
C ALA A 3 -5.43 -1.89 -16.08
N LEU A 4 -4.16 -2.23 -15.78
CA LEU A 4 -3.56 -3.53 -16.09
C LEU A 4 -3.74 -4.57 -14.96
N GLY A 5 -4.56 -4.28 -13.94
CA GLY A 5 -4.85 -5.20 -12.84
C GLY A 5 -3.87 -5.17 -11.68
N PHE A 6 -2.91 -4.24 -11.68
CA PHE A 6 -2.01 -4.04 -10.54
C PHE A 6 -2.70 -3.24 -9.45
N TRP A 7 -2.44 -3.62 -8.21
CA TRP A 7 -2.85 -2.89 -7.02
C TRP A 7 -1.67 -2.12 -6.45
N HIS A 8 -1.94 -1.26 -5.47
CA HIS A 8 -0.91 -0.50 -4.81
C HIS A 8 0.07 -1.37 -4.00
N GLU A 9 1.34 -1.00 -3.99
CA GLU A 9 2.40 -1.72 -3.28
C GLU A 9 2.11 -1.80 -1.77
N GLN A 10 1.64 -0.70 -1.17
CA GLN A 10 1.27 -0.67 0.27
C GLN A 10 0.02 -1.48 0.64
N SER A 11 -0.69 -2.02 -0.36
CA SER A 11 -1.82 -2.93 -0.16
C SER A 11 -1.39 -4.40 -0.19
N ARG A 12 -0.12 -4.74 -0.47
CA ARG A 12 0.36 -6.12 -0.46
C ARG A 12 0.12 -6.81 0.90
N PRO A 13 -0.10 -8.14 0.92
CA PRO A 13 -0.33 -8.88 2.16
C PRO A 13 0.90 -8.89 3.09
N ASP A 14 2.11 -8.82 2.52
CA ASP A 14 3.40 -8.82 3.21
C ASP A 14 3.91 -7.42 3.61
N ARG A 15 3.15 -6.35 3.32
CA ARG A 15 3.61 -4.96 3.52
C ARG A 15 4.04 -4.64 4.96
N ASP A 16 3.45 -5.30 5.96
CA ASP A 16 3.79 -5.07 7.38
C ASP A 16 5.22 -5.50 7.75
N ASN A 17 5.91 -6.25 6.87
CA ASN A 17 7.34 -6.58 7.03
C ASN A 17 8.26 -5.42 6.62
N PHE A 18 7.74 -4.42 5.88
CA PHE A 18 8.52 -3.37 5.23
C PHE A 18 8.11 -1.97 5.69
N VAL A 19 6.81 -1.75 5.93
CA VAL A 19 6.27 -0.45 6.32
C VAL A 19 5.25 -0.57 7.44
N LYS A 20 5.17 0.48 8.27
CA LYS A 20 4.14 0.62 9.31
C LYS A 20 3.17 1.74 8.91
N ILE A 21 1.88 1.44 8.93
CA ILE A 21 0.83 2.45 8.73
C ILE A 21 0.42 3.02 10.09
N LEU A 22 0.69 4.30 10.30
CA LEU A 22 0.29 5.05 11.49
C LEU A 22 -1.18 5.49 11.36
N LYS A 23 -2.12 4.63 11.78
CA LYS A 23 -3.56 4.85 11.60
C LYS A 23 -4.06 6.14 12.25
N GLU A 24 -3.45 6.52 13.36
CA GLU A 24 -3.69 7.76 14.10
C GLU A 24 -3.46 9.03 13.26
N ASN A 25 -2.58 8.96 12.26
CA ASN A 25 -2.23 10.08 11.39
C ASN A 25 -3.05 10.11 10.09
N ILE A 26 -3.90 9.11 9.84
CA ILE A 26 -4.72 9.06 8.63
C ILE A 26 -5.92 10.02 8.78
N ILE A 27 -6.23 10.77 7.72
CA ILE A 27 -7.47 11.55 7.60
C ILE A 27 -8.67 10.63 7.87
N ALA A 28 -9.58 11.05 8.76
CA ALA A 28 -10.75 10.26 9.13
C ALA A 28 -11.56 9.84 7.90
N GLY A 29 -11.89 8.54 7.82
CA GLY A 29 -12.63 7.96 6.69
C GLY A 29 -11.77 7.56 5.49
N LYS A 30 -10.44 7.78 5.53
CA LYS A 30 -9.48 7.36 4.48
C LYS A 30 -8.69 6.11 4.83
N GLU A 31 -8.95 5.47 5.97
CA GLU A 31 -8.25 4.29 6.46
C GLU A 31 -8.33 3.11 5.47
N HIS A 32 -9.44 3.00 4.74
CA HIS A 32 -9.65 1.97 3.73
C HIS A 32 -8.62 1.98 2.59
N ASN A 33 -7.96 3.11 2.33
CA ASN A 33 -6.90 3.22 1.30
C ASN A 33 -5.63 2.43 1.66
N PHE A 34 -5.50 2.00 2.92
CA PHE A 34 -4.37 1.22 3.42
C PHE A 34 -4.73 -0.23 3.76
N ASN A 35 -5.91 -0.68 3.33
CA ASN A 35 -6.33 -2.07 3.48
C ASN A 35 -5.41 -2.99 2.66
N LYS A 36 -4.99 -4.09 3.29
CA LYS A 36 -4.25 -5.16 2.62
C LYS A 36 -5.20 -5.95 1.72
N ARG A 37 -4.68 -6.49 0.63
CA ARG A 37 -5.39 -7.35 -0.32
C ARG A 37 -4.63 -8.66 -0.48
N ASN A 38 -5.26 -9.76 -0.05
CA ASN A 38 -4.68 -11.10 -0.15
C ASN A 38 -4.60 -11.61 -1.60
N SER A 39 -5.35 -11.01 -2.52
CA SER A 39 -5.38 -11.38 -3.93
C SER A 39 -4.23 -10.78 -4.75
N ILE A 40 -3.32 -10.01 -4.13
CA ILE A 40 -2.16 -9.46 -4.82
C ILE A 40 -1.10 -10.55 -4.88
N ASP A 41 -0.81 -11.02 -6.09
CA ASP A 41 0.35 -11.86 -6.37
C ASP A 41 1.56 -10.96 -6.65
N SER A 42 2.64 -11.14 -5.90
CA SER A 42 3.90 -10.40 -6.10
C SER A 42 4.68 -10.91 -7.31
N LEU A 43 4.28 -12.03 -7.91
CA LEU A 43 4.96 -12.70 -9.02
C LEU A 43 6.44 -12.96 -8.72
N GLY A 44 6.76 -13.20 -7.44
CA GLY A 44 8.14 -13.39 -6.95
C GLY A 44 8.96 -12.11 -6.83
N SER A 45 8.39 -10.93 -7.10
CA SER A 45 9.09 -9.65 -6.97
C SER A 45 9.17 -9.21 -5.50
N PRO A 46 10.35 -8.71 -5.05
CA PRO A 46 10.49 -8.16 -3.70
C PRO A 46 9.59 -6.94 -3.51
N TYR A 47 9.36 -6.56 -2.26
CA TYR A 47 8.64 -5.32 -1.96
C TYR A 47 9.50 -4.10 -2.34
N ASP A 48 8.94 -3.18 -3.12
CA ASP A 48 9.66 -2.01 -3.64
C ASP A 48 9.08 -0.69 -3.08
N LEU A 49 9.83 -0.07 -2.17
CA LEU A 49 9.47 1.23 -1.58
C LEU A 49 9.46 2.40 -2.59
N GLN A 50 10.15 2.24 -3.73
CA GLN A 50 10.21 3.24 -4.81
C GLN A 50 9.28 2.87 -5.98
N SER A 51 8.48 1.82 -5.84
CA SER A 51 7.51 1.41 -6.84
C SER A 51 6.61 2.59 -7.21
N ILE A 52 6.38 2.79 -8.51
CA ILE A 52 5.41 3.77 -9.01
C ILE A 52 3.98 3.52 -8.48
N MET A 53 3.74 2.34 -7.93
CA MET A 53 2.47 1.94 -7.31
C MET A 53 2.43 2.15 -5.80
N HIS A 54 3.55 2.53 -5.16
CA HIS A 54 3.62 2.79 -3.73
C HIS A 54 3.15 4.23 -3.42
N TYR A 55 2.26 4.39 -2.45
CA TYR A 55 1.92 5.72 -1.96
C TYR A 55 3.12 6.41 -1.30
N GLY A 56 3.19 7.73 -1.44
CA GLY A 56 4.19 8.54 -0.73
C GLY A 56 3.95 8.52 0.79
N GLY A 57 5.01 8.82 1.56
CA GLY A 57 5.00 8.70 3.02
C GLY A 57 3.94 9.54 3.76
N ASN A 58 3.45 10.62 3.15
CA ASN A 58 2.42 11.50 3.72
C ASN A 58 1.06 11.35 3.04
N ALA A 59 0.85 10.30 2.23
CA ALA A 59 -0.43 10.08 1.58
C ALA A 59 -1.55 9.97 2.63
N PHE A 60 -2.62 10.76 2.45
CA PHE A 60 -3.77 10.81 3.37
C PHE A 60 -3.41 11.15 4.84
N SER A 61 -2.31 11.87 5.08
CA SER A 61 -1.99 12.44 6.41
C SER A 61 -2.91 13.59 6.78
N LYS A 62 -3.21 13.72 8.07
CA LYS A 62 -3.76 14.96 8.68
C LYS A 62 -2.79 16.13 8.56
#